data_AF-A0A2V6Z4V8-F1
#
_entry.id   AF-A0A2V6Z4V8-F1
#
_cell.length_a   1.000
_cell.length_b   1.000
_cell.length_c   1.000
_cell.angle_alpha   90.00
_cell.angle_beta   90.00
_cell.angle_gamma   90.00
#
_symmetry.space_group_name_H-M   'P 1'
#
loop_
_entity.id
_entity.type
_entity.pdbx_description
1 polymer ?
#
loop_
_entity_poly.entity_id
_entity_poly.type
_entity_poly.pdbx_seq_one_letter_code
_entity_poly.pdbx_strand_id
1 'polypeptide(L)' 'MTGREAAARRRALVCVGPTVLALGALTVYPGVWVLWLSFQRRIPIFDVSRFAGFENYAFLAVDSRFWSAAR' A
#
# COMPACT_ATOMS: atom_id res chain seq x y z
N MET A 1 -2.67 36.28 -10.81
CA MET A 1 -1.44 35.72 -10.24
C MET A 1 -0.27 36.41 -10.90
N THR A 2 0.57 37.09 -10.15
CA THR A 2 1.73 37.80 -10.70
C THR A 2 2.84 36.80 -11.07
N GLY A 3 3.70 37.11 -12.05
CA GLY A 3 4.78 36.19 -12.48
C GLY A 3 5.76 35.80 -11.35
N ARG A 4 5.87 36.63 -10.30
CA ARG A 4 6.69 36.36 -9.12
C ARG A 4 6.10 35.29 -8.19
N GLU A 5 4.77 35.28 -8.01
CA GLU A 5 4.07 34.26 -7.22
C GLU A 5 4.24 32.86 -7.83
N ALA A 6 4.15 32.77 -9.17
CA ALA A 6 4.34 31.52 -9.89
C ALA A 6 5.77 30.97 -9.71
N ALA A 7 6.79 31.85 -9.80
CA ALA A 7 8.19 31.47 -9.57
C ALA A 7 8.46 31.03 -8.13
N ALA A 8 7.88 31.72 -7.14
CA ALA A 8 8.02 31.36 -5.72
C ALA A 8 7.38 30.00 -5.43
N ARG A 9 6.17 29.74 -5.95
CA ARG A 9 5.47 28.46 -5.81
C ARG A 9 6.24 27.31 -6.45
N ARG A 10 6.84 27.52 -7.63
CA ARG A 10 7.69 26.50 -8.28
C ARG A 10 8.91 26.16 -7.43
N ARG A 11 9.58 27.15 -6.84
CA ARG A 11 10.72 26.92 -5.92
C ARG A 11 10.29 26.17 -4.66
N ALA A 12 9.18 26.56 -4.05
CA ALA A 12 8.62 25.86 -2.89
C ALA A 12 8.31 24.39 -3.21
N LEU A 13 7.72 24.11 -4.39
CA LEU A 13 7.44 22.74 -4.83
C LEU A 13 8.71 21.91 -5.06
N VAL A 14 9.78 22.51 -5.59
CA VAL A 14 11.06 21.80 -5.75
C VAL A 14 11.69 21.47 -4.39
N CYS A 15 11.55 22.35 -3.39
CA CYS A 15 12.06 22.10 -2.04
C CYS A 15 11.22 21.07 -1.26
N VAL A 16 9.88 21.15 -1.35
CA VAL A 16 8.96 20.31 -0.55
C VAL A 16 8.63 18.99 -1.24
N GLY A 17 8.65 18.97 -2.57
CA GLY A 17 8.35 17.80 -3.40
C GLY A 17 9.07 16.52 -2.99
N PRO A 18 10.41 16.50 -2.82
CA PRO A 18 11.12 15.27 -2.44
C PRO A 18 10.73 14.76 -1.05
N THR A 19 10.45 15.66 -0.09
CA THR A 19 9.99 15.28 1.25
C THR A 19 8.62 14.63 1.20
N VAL A 20 7.68 15.23 0.49
CA VAL A 20 6.32 14.68 0.33
C VAL A 20 6.37 13.35 -0.42
N LEU A 21 7.19 13.23 -1.46
CA LEU A 21 7.39 11.96 -2.17
C LEU A 21 7.99 10.88 -1.27
N ALA A 22 9.00 11.21 -0.47
CA ALA A 22 9.63 10.24 0.44
C ALA A 22 8.65 9.77 1.51
N LEU A 23 7.95 10.69 2.17
CA LEU A 23 6.94 10.35 3.18
C LEU A 23 5.76 9.58 2.57
N GLY A 24 5.31 10.01 1.39
CA GLY A 24 4.26 9.33 0.65
C GLY A 24 4.66 7.90 0.28
N ALA A 25 5.86 7.72 -0.29
CA ALA A 25 6.37 6.40 -0.63
C ALA A 25 6.52 5.51 0.61
N LEU A 26 7.14 6.02 1.68
CA LEU A 26 7.32 5.28 2.93
C LEU A 26 5.99 4.82 3.54
N THR A 27 4.94 5.65 3.43
CA THR A 27 3.63 5.37 4.01
C THR A 27 2.78 4.45 3.11
N VAL A 28 2.78 4.71 1.80
CA VAL A 28 1.90 4.02 0.83
C VAL A 28 2.48 2.68 0.39
N TYR A 29 3.80 2.59 0.21
CA TYR A 29 4.48 1.38 -0.24
C TYR A 29 4.13 0.13 0.57
N PRO A 30 4.25 0.10 1.91
CA PRO A 30 3.94 -1.10 2.67
C PRO A 30 2.47 -1.52 2.53
N GLY A 31 1.54 -0.57 2.44
CA GLY A 31 0.13 -0.86 2.20
C GLY A 31 -0.12 -1.53 0.85
N VAL A 32 0.44 -0.97 -0.23
CA VAL A 32 0.37 -1.55 -1.58
C VAL A 32 1.01 -2.94 -1.60
N TRP A 33 2.13 -3.10 -0.89
CA TRP A 33 2.82 -4.38 -0.81
C TRP A 33 1.99 -5.46 -0.11
N VAL A 34 1.35 -5.14 1.02
CA VAL A 34 0.44 -6.07 1.72
C VAL A 34 -0.77 -6.43 0.86
N LEU A 35 -1.35 -5.46 0.14
CA LEU A 35 -2.42 -5.74 -0.81
C LEU A 35 -1.96 -6.72 -1.89
N TRP A 36 -0.78 -6.52 -2.48
CA TRP A 36 -0.19 -7.44 -3.46
C TRP A 36 0.05 -8.84 -2.88
N LEU A 37 0.58 -8.92 -1.65
CA LEU A 37 0.80 -10.18 -0.96
C LEU A 37 -0.52 -10.92 -0.64
N SER A 38 -1.62 -10.21 -0.42
CA SER A 38 -2.91 -10.79 -0.08
C SER A 38 -3.52 -11.59 -1.25
N PHE A 39 -3.09 -11.32 -2.48
CA PHE A 39 -3.45 -12.12 -3.68
C PHE A 39 -2.56 -13.35 -3.88
N GLN A 40 -1.56 -13.54 -3.02
CA GLN A 40 -0.61 -14.64 -3.12
C GLN A 40 -0.79 -15.60 -1.97
N ARG A 41 -0.61 -16.89 -2.25
CA ARG A 41 -0.46 -17.91 -1.22
C ARG A 41 1.03 -18.18 -1.09
N ARG A 42 1.59 -17.78 0.05
CA ARG A 42 3.01 -17.93 0.38
C ARG A 42 3.17 -18.78 1.63
N ILE A 43 4.06 -19.76 1.57
CA ILE A 43 4.49 -20.54 2.73
C ILE A 43 6.01 -20.41 2.82
N PRO A 44 6.54 -19.43 3.59
CA PRO A 44 7.95 -19.05 3.56
C PRO A 44 8.92 -20.20 3.89
N ILE A 45 8.52 -21.11 4.79
CA ILE A 45 9.34 -22.24 5.24
C ILE A 45 9.61 -23.24 4.09
N PHE A 46 8.70 -23.34 3.13
CA PHE A 46 8.78 -24.28 2.01
C PHE A 46 9.06 -23.59 0.66
N ASP A 47 9.35 -22.29 0.67
CA ASP A 47 9.54 -21.45 -0.53
C ASP A 47 8.41 -21.57 -1.57
N VAL A 48 7.20 -21.93 -1.13
CA VAL A 48 6.04 -22.05 -2.01
C VAL A 48 5.43 -20.66 -2.17
N SER A 49 5.46 -20.14 -3.39
CA SER A 49 4.78 -18.89 -3.77
C SER A 49 3.91 -19.12 -5.00
N ARG A 50 2.59 -19.08 -4.82
CA ARG A 50 1.61 -19.17 -5.92
C ARG A 50 0.68 -17.96 -5.90
N PHE A 51 0.31 -17.46 -7.07
CA PHE A 51 -0.78 -16.50 -7.18
C PHE A 51 -2.12 -17.20 -6.94
N ALA A 52 -2.84 -16.76 -5.90
CA ALA A 52 -4.09 -17.36 -5.43
C ALA A 52 -5.31 -16.48 -5.76
N GLY A 53 -5.11 -15.28 -6.31
CA GLY A 53 -6.19 -14.35 -6.61
C GLY A 53 -7.02 -14.06 -5.35
N PHE A 54 -8.34 -14.27 -5.44
CA PHE A 54 -9.28 -13.98 -4.35
C PHE A 54 -9.51 -15.15 -3.38
N GLU A 55 -8.84 -16.29 -3.54
CA GLU A 55 -9.06 -17.48 -2.70
C GLU A 55 -8.89 -17.18 -1.20
N ASN A 56 -7.88 -16.38 -0.83
CA ASN A 56 -7.63 -15.98 0.56
C ASN A 56 -8.83 -15.20 1.15
N TYR A 57 -9.45 -14.32 0.36
CA TYR A 57 -10.60 -13.53 0.79
C TYR A 57 -11.87 -14.37 0.88
N ALA A 58 -12.09 -15.27 -0.09
CA ALA A 58 -13.23 -16.19 -0.06
C ALA A 58 -13.17 -17.13 1.17
N PHE A 59 -11.96 -17.58 1.53
CA PHE A 59 -11.74 -18.36 2.75
C PHE A 59 -12.13 -17.58 4.01
N LEU A 60 -11.62 -16.35 4.17
CA LEU A 60 -11.94 -15.51 5.33
C LEU A 60 -13.43 -15.15 5.42
N ALA A 61 -14.09 -14.95 4.28
CA ALA A 61 -15.50 -14.59 4.24
C ALA A 61 -16.43 -15.67 4.85
N VAL A 62 -16.07 -16.95 4.75
CA VAL A 62 -16.87 -18.07 5.26
C VAL A 62 -16.40 -18.54 6.65
N ASP A 63 -15.22 -18.12 7.10
CA ASP A 63 -14.67 -18.55 8.39
C ASP A 63 -15.37 -17.86 9.58
N SER A 64 -16.16 -18.62 10.33
CA SER A 64 -16.85 -18.15 11.54
C SER A 64 -15.89 -17.68 12.63
N ARG A 65 -14.67 -18.25 12.71
CA ARG A 65 -13.66 -17.87 13.68
C ARG A 65 -13.15 -16.47 13.39
N PHE A 66 -12.93 -16.16 12.11
CA PHE A 66 -12.52 -14.83 11.67
C PHE A 66 -13.54 -13.76 12.09
N TRP A 67 -14.82 -13.99 11.79
CA TRP A 67 -15.89 -13.05 12.15
C TRP A 67 -16.12 -12.95 13.66
N SER A 68 -15.94 -14.04 14.40
CA SER A 68 -16.05 -14.02 15.85
C SER A 68 -14.98 -13.15 16.52
N ALA A 69 -13.78 -13.06 15.93
CA ALA A 69 -12.70 -12.21 16.42
C ALA A 69 -12.85 -10.73 16.04
N ALA A 70 -13.66 -10.45 15.01
CA ALA A 70 -13.93 -9.09 14.53
C ALA A 70 -15.12 -8.42 15.25
N ARG A 71 -15.88 -9.19 16.04
CA ARG A 71 -16.96 -8.69 16.91
C ARG A 71 -16.41 -8.33 18.28
#